data_AF-A0A2G6PMG3-F1
#
_entry.id   AF-A0A2G6PMG3-F1
#
_cell.length_a   1.000
_cell.length_b   1.000
_cell.length_c   1.000
_cell.angle_alpha   90.00
_cell.angle_beta   90.00
_cell.angle_gamma   90.00
#
_symmetry.space_group_name_H-M   'P 1'
#
loop_
_entity.id
_entity.type
_entity.pdbx_description
1 polymer ?
#
loop_
_entity_poly.entity_id
_entity_poly.type
_entity_poly.pdbx_seq_one_letter_code
_entity_poly.pdbx_strand_id
1 'polypeptide(L)' 'MKELKDLKLKKITDLASMSKDELKIELKEVQKKNFALKMKLEQKELKQTHLIKFLRRYIARIKTISSKNDFNIG' A
#
# COMPACT_ATOMS: atom_id res chain seq x y z
N MET A 1 -8.87 -15.54 -3.40
CA MET A 1 -9.55 -14.22 -3.43
C MET A 1 -10.08 -13.74 -2.07
N LYS A 2 -10.33 -14.60 -1.07
CA LYS A 2 -10.81 -14.18 0.27
C LYS A 2 -9.88 -13.18 0.97
N GLU A 3 -8.56 -13.33 0.83
CA GLU A 3 -7.58 -12.58 1.65
C GLU A 3 -7.14 -11.25 1.01
N LEU A 4 -7.41 -11.03 -0.28
CA LEU A 4 -7.23 -9.71 -0.89
C LEU A 4 -8.20 -8.68 -0.31
N LYS A 5 -9.37 -9.13 0.17
CA LYS A 5 -10.34 -8.27 0.86
C LYS A 5 -9.80 -7.76 2.20
N ASP A 6 -8.91 -8.51 2.86
CA ASP A 6 -8.39 -8.16 4.18
C ASP A 6 -7.36 -7.02 4.14
N LEU A 7 -6.66 -6.85 3.01
CA LEU A 7 -5.73 -5.73 2.85
C LEU A 7 -6.44 -4.36 2.72
N LYS A 8 -7.78 -4.34 2.53
CA LYS A 8 -8.60 -3.13 2.37
C LYS A 8 -7.94 -2.06 1.48
N LEU A 9 -7.44 -2.48 0.31
CA LEU A 9 -6.82 -1.56 -0.64
C LEU A 9 -7.90 -0.67 -1.26
N LYS A 10 -7.74 0.65 -1.17
CA LYS A 10 -8.66 1.60 -1.81
C LYS A 10 -8.54 1.56 -3.32
N LYS A 11 -9.58 1.98 -4.02
CA LYS A 11 -9.52 2.10 -5.48
C LYS A 11 -8.71 3.33 -5.86
N ILE A 12 -8.23 3.33 -7.11
CA ILE A 12 -7.45 4.42 -7.68
C ILE A 12 -8.26 5.73 -7.66
N THR A 13 -9.57 5.65 -7.88
CA THR A 13 -10.49 6.79 -7.83
C THR A 13 -10.49 7.46 -6.45
N ASP A 14 -10.53 6.66 -5.39
CA ASP A 14 -10.63 7.14 -4.02
C ASP A 14 -9.30 7.78 -3.60
N LEU A 15 -8.17 7.20 -4.02
CA LEU A 15 -6.85 7.78 -3.81
C LEU A 15 -6.65 9.11 -4.56
N ALA A 16 -7.25 9.27 -5.73
CA ALA A 16 -7.15 10.50 -6.51
C ALA A 16 -7.91 11.67 -5.87
N SER A 17 -8.98 11.38 -5.12
CA SER A 17 -9.77 12.38 -4.38
C SER A 17 -9.19 12.75 -3.00
N MET A 18 -8.17 12.04 -2.50
CA MET A 18 -7.60 12.28 -1.18
C MET A 18 -6.64 13.48 -1.17
N SER A 19 -6.54 14.14 -0.03
CA SER A 19 -5.60 15.25 0.18
C SER A 19 -4.16 14.76 0.33
N LYS A 20 -3.19 15.69 0.26
CA LYS A 20 -1.76 15.39 0.45
C LYS A 20 -1.47 14.68 1.78
N ASP A 21 -2.12 15.10 2.86
CA ASP A 21 -1.88 14.56 4.19
C ASP A 21 -2.51 13.18 4.36
N GLU A 22 -3.69 12.98 3.79
CA GLU A 22 -4.34 11.67 3.77
C GLU A 22 -3.55 10.65 2.94
N LEU A 23 -3.01 11.05 1.79
CA LEU A 23 -2.12 10.22 0.97
C LEU A 23 -0.82 9.86 1.71
N LYS A 24 -0.27 10.79 2.50
CA LYS A 24 0.89 10.53 3.38
C LYS A 24 0.58 9.52 4.47
N ILE A 25 -0.57 9.65 5.13
CA ILE A 25 -1.01 8.74 6.19
C ILE A 25 -1.18 7.33 5.61
N GLU A 26 -1.93 7.21 4.51
CA GLU A 26 -2.16 5.96 3.81
C GLU A 26 -0.82 5.31 3.39
N LEU A 27 0.10 6.07 2.82
CA LEU A 27 1.42 5.56 2.43
C LEU A 27 2.17 4.95 3.62
N LYS A 28 2.20 5.64 4.76
CA LYS A 28 2.87 5.15 5.97
C LYS A 28 2.23 3.86 6.50
N GLU A 29 0.91 3.78 6.51
CA GLU A 29 0.20 2.58 6.95
C GLU A 29 0.52 1.38 6.06
N VAL A 30 0.51 1.58 4.75
CA VAL A 30 0.81 0.52 3.77
C VAL A 30 2.26 0.06 3.88
N GLN A 31 3.20 0.99 4.10
CA GLN A 31 4.61 0.68 4.33
C GLN A 31 4.79 -0.18 5.60
N LYS A 32 4.12 0.16 6.71
CA LYS A 32 4.13 -0.65 7.94
C LYS A 32 3.59 -2.05 7.70
N LYS A 33 2.46 -2.19 7.00
CA LYS A 33 1.87 -3.50 6.63
C LYS A 33 2.84 -4.32 5.78
N ASN A 34 3.50 -3.68 4.80
CA ASN A 34 4.46 -4.34 3.94
C ASN A 34 5.70 -4.82 4.72
N PHE A 35 6.17 -4.02 5.68
CA PHE A 35 7.26 -4.42 6.58
C PHE A 35 6.85 -5.62 7.44
N ALA A 36 5.68 -5.60 8.06
CA ALA A 36 5.18 -6.72 8.85
C ALA A 36 5.06 -8.01 8.02
N LEU A 37 4.55 -7.94 6.78
CA LEU A 37 4.49 -9.10 5.91
C LEU A 37 5.87 -9.60 5.49
N LYS A 38 6.84 -8.70 5.25
CA LYS A 38 8.23 -9.10 5.00
C LYS A 38 8.83 -9.84 6.20
N MET A 39 8.63 -9.34 7.42
CA MET A 39 9.10 -10.03 8.63
C MET A 39 8.51 -11.44 8.76
N LYS A 40 7.21 -11.60 8.50
CA LYS A 40 6.56 -12.92 8.46
C LYS A 40 7.09 -13.83 7.35
N LEU A 41 7.49 -13.24 6.21
CA LEU A 41 8.11 -14.00 5.12
C LEU A 41 9.49 -14.52 5.52
N GLU A 42 10.33 -13.70 6.15
CA GLU A 42 11.65 -14.12 6.65
C GLU A 42 11.53 -15.23 7.69
N GLN A 43 10.52 -15.15 8.57
CA GLN A 43 10.19 -16.20 9.54
C GLN A 43 9.54 -17.45 8.91
N LYS A 44 9.31 -17.45 7.59
CA LYS A 44 8.62 -18.52 6.83
C LYS A 44 7.18 -18.82 7.29
N GLU A 45 6.58 -17.92 8.06
CA GLU A 45 5.19 -18.02 8.51
C GLU A 45 4.18 -17.49 7.47
N LEU A 46 4.68 -16.75 6.46
CA LEU A 46 3.83 -16.17 5.43
C LEU A 46 3.45 -17.20 4.36
N LYS A 47 2.25 -17.77 4.50
CA LYS A 47 1.66 -18.71 3.53
C LYS A 47 1.37 -18.07 2.15
N GLN A 48 1.13 -16.76 2.09
CA GLN A 48 0.68 -16.06 0.88
C GLN A 48 1.65 -14.93 0.48
N THR A 49 2.69 -15.26 -0.28
CA THR A 49 3.75 -14.33 -0.68
C THR A 49 3.29 -13.24 -1.65
N HIS A 50 2.21 -13.50 -2.40
CA HIS A 50 1.65 -12.53 -3.36
C HIS A 50 1.09 -11.26 -2.69
N LEU A 51 0.73 -11.31 -1.40
CA LEU A 51 0.25 -10.14 -0.66
C LEU A 51 1.29 -9.01 -0.63
N ILE A 52 2.58 -9.36 -0.51
CA ILE A 52 3.70 -8.40 -0.59
C ILE A 52 3.76 -7.75 -1.98
N LYS A 53 3.50 -8.50 -3.05
CA LYS A 53 3.44 -7.97 -4.42
C LYS A 53 2.28 -6.96 -4.58
N PHE A 54 1.12 -7.23 -3.97
CA PHE A 54 0.00 -6.31 -3.99
C PHE A 54 0.27 -5.01 -3.23
N LEU A 55 0.85 -5.09 -2.02
CA LEU A 55 1.23 -3.90 -1.25
C LEU A 55 2.27 -3.05 -1.99
N ARG A 56 3.31 -3.67 -2.59
CA ARG A 56 4.30 -2.93 -3.40
C ARG A 56 3.67 -2.18 -4.55
N ARG A 57 2.73 -2.81 -5.27
CA ARG A 57 1.99 -2.16 -6.37
C ARG A 57 1.11 -1.01 -5.87
N TYR A 58 0.48 -1.18 -4.71
CA TYR A 58 -0.34 -0.13 -4.11
C TYR A 58 0.49 1.08 -3.68
N ILE A 59 1.65 0.86 -3.04
CA ILE A 59 2.63 1.91 -2.73
C ILE A 59 3.01 2.69 -3.99
N ALA A 60 3.35 1.98 -5.08
CA ALA A 60 3.69 2.62 -6.34
C ALA A 60 2.53 3.50 -6.88
N ARG A 61 1.29 3.00 -6.82
CA ARG A 61 0.10 3.78 -7.23
C ARG A 61 -0.07 5.05 -6.42
N ILE A 62 0.05 4.98 -5.09
CA ILE A 62 -0.03 6.16 -4.21
C ILE A 62 1.04 7.19 -4.60
N LYS A 63 2.29 6.74 -4.78
CA LYS A 63 3.38 7.63 -5.22
C LYS A 63 3.13 8.25 -6.60
N THR A 64 2.58 7.49 -7.55
CA THR A 64 2.24 8.02 -8.88
C THR A 64 1.13 9.06 -8.81
N ILE A 65 0.06 8.82 -8.04
CA ILE A 65 -1.04 9.79 -7.87
C ILE A 65 -0.53 11.05 -7.18
N SER A 66 0.28 10.87 -6.13
CA SER A 66 0.97 11.96 -5.45
C SER A 66 1.78 12.81 -6.41
N SER A 67 2.61 12.18 -7.25
CA SER A 67 3.42 12.88 -8.25
C SER A 67 2.57 13.55 -9.33
N LYS A 68 1.44 12.97 -9.72
CA LYS A 68 0.50 13.56 -10.68
C LYS A 68 -0.18 14.81 -10.11
N ASN A 69 -0.42 14.84 -8.80
CA ASN A 69 -1.02 15.97 -8.08
C ASN A 69 0.04 16.96 -7.55
N ASP A 70 1.28 16.90 -8.03
CA ASP A 70 2.43 17.70 -7.59
C ASP A 70 2.74 17.63 -6.09
N PHE A 71 2.25 16.59 -5.42
CA PHE A 71 2.56 16.32 -4.03
C PHE A 71 3.88 15.53 -3.97
N ASN A 72 4.92 16.14 -3.42
CA ASN A 72 6.13 15.40 -3.04
C ASN A 72 5.90 14.73 -1.68
N ILE A 73 5.71 13.40 -1.69
CA ILE A 73 5.35 12.61 -0.49
C ILE A 73 6.48 11.64 -0.06
N GLY A 74 7.61 11.61 -0.77
CA GLY A 74 8.79 10.79 -0.42
C GLY A 74 8.75 9.36 -0.94
#